data_AF-A0A158KS07-F1
#
_entry.id   AF-A0A158KS07-F1
#
_cell.length_a   1.000
_cell.length_b   1.000
_cell.length_c   1.000
_cell.angle_alpha   90.00
_cell.angle_beta   90.00
_cell.angle_gamma   90.00
#
_symmetry.space_group_name_H-M   'P 1'
#
loop_
_entity.id
_entity.type
_entity.pdbx_description
1 polymer ?
#
loop_
_entity_poly.entity_id
_entity_poly.type
_entity_poly.pdbx_seq_one_letter_code
_entity_poly.pdbx_strand_id
1 'polypeptide(L)'
;MNAFDRDVQFWLVHIGSSSFLLAHSVGAIARFYFTKGLVPLAILCAIWFQPGDSQPLRRETVVATLCAAFAAFVLGRLLALTLPFRLRPLYEPSVQLSFPLADQTGDEMRLWSSFPSDHAALWMAIAVGIFLVWRWIGVLAIVHCVVFVCLPRVYLGLHYPTDVIGGAAIGAFCAWLFTRPPIRTRLAPLFLRFMEHRPAVGYMLAFLFFFELATMFDEPRLLAASVIKHLHPGFFH
;
A
#
# COMPACT_ATOMS: atom_id res chain seq x y z
N MET A 1 0.46 -15.28 -18.40
CA MET A 1 1.50 -15.18 -17.33
C MET A 1 2.89 -15.28 -17.96
N ASN A 2 3.81 -14.36 -17.65
CA ASN A 2 5.20 -14.41 -18.13
C ASN A 2 6.03 -15.45 -17.34
N ALA A 3 7.25 -15.78 -17.80
CA ALA A 3 8.10 -16.79 -17.16
C ALA A 3 8.54 -16.38 -15.74
N PHE A 4 8.93 -15.11 -15.56
CA PHE A 4 9.37 -14.60 -14.26
C PHE A 4 8.30 -14.71 -13.17
N ASP A 5 7.07 -14.27 -13.46
CA ASP A 5 5.94 -14.34 -12.52
C ASP A 5 5.65 -15.80 -12.16
N ARG A 6 5.71 -16.70 -13.14
CA ARG A 6 5.52 -18.14 -12.96
C ARG A 6 6.56 -18.70 -12.00
N ASP A 7 7.84 -18.52 -12.30
CA ASP A 7 8.93 -19.16 -11.56
C ASP A 7 8.96 -18.73 -10.10
N VAL A 8 8.81 -17.43 -9.84
CA VAL A 8 8.74 -16.88 -8.48
C VAL A 8 7.51 -17.39 -7.74
N GLN A 9 6.35 -17.46 -8.40
CA GLN A 9 5.12 -17.89 -7.77
C GLN A 9 5.11 -19.39 -7.45
N PHE A 10 5.60 -20.23 -8.37
CA PHE A 10 5.78 -21.66 -8.13
C PHE A 10 6.73 -21.90 -6.96
N TRP A 11 7.87 -21.20 -6.92
CA TRP A 11 8.85 -21.34 -5.84
C TRP A 11 8.25 -20.96 -4.47
N LEU A 12 7.55 -19.82 -4.40
CA LEU A 12 6.92 -19.34 -3.15
C LEU A 12 5.80 -20.26 -2.66
N VAL A 13 4.91 -20.70 -3.56
CA VAL A 13 3.79 -21.57 -3.19
C VAL A 13 4.32 -22.93 -2.76
N HIS A 14 5.29 -23.51 -3.47
CA HIS A 14 5.86 -24.81 -3.12
C HIS A 14 6.52 -24.81 -1.73
N ILE A 15 7.27 -23.76 -1.40
CA ILE A 15 7.88 -23.60 -0.07
C ILE A 15 6.79 -23.51 1.00
N GLY A 16 5.74 -22.72 0.79
CA GLY A 16 4.74 -22.55 1.84
C GLY A 16 3.65 -23.62 1.89
N SER A 17 3.43 -24.39 0.83
CA SER A 17 2.56 -25.58 0.88
C SER A 17 3.18 -26.70 1.72
N SER A 18 4.49 -26.66 1.97
CA SER A 18 5.18 -27.64 2.80
C SER A 18 4.84 -27.53 4.30
N SER A 19 4.25 -26.42 4.75
CA SER A 19 4.00 -26.15 6.18
C SER A 19 2.70 -25.38 6.43
N PHE A 20 1.67 -26.06 6.96
CA PHE A 20 0.37 -25.47 7.31
C PHE A 20 0.49 -24.26 8.25
N LEU A 21 1.39 -24.33 9.25
CA LEU A 21 1.64 -23.24 10.19
C LEU A 21 2.17 -21.98 9.49
N LEU A 22 3.05 -22.15 8.50
CA LEU A 22 3.61 -21.04 7.73
C LEU A 22 2.53 -20.38 6.89
N ALA A 23 1.73 -21.18 6.18
CA ALA A 23 0.61 -20.70 5.39
C ALA A 23 -0.41 -19.90 6.23
N HIS A 24 -0.78 -20.43 7.39
CA HIS A 24 -1.71 -19.77 8.31
C HIS A 24 -1.13 -18.47 8.88
N SER A 25 0.15 -18.46 9.25
CA SER A 25 0.84 -17.28 9.79
C SER A 25 0.96 -16.16 8.77
N VAL A 26 1.34 -16.48 7.53
CA VAL A 26 1.42 -15.49 6.45
C VAL A 26 0.03 -14.93 6.14
N GLY A 27 -1.01 -15.77 6.17
CA GLY A 27 -2.40 -15.33 6.06
C GLY A 27 -2.85 -14.38 7.17
N ALA A 28 -2.47 -14.66 8.42
CA ALA A 28 -2.76 -13.78 9.55
C ALA A 28 -2.03 -12.44 9.42
N ILE A 29 -0.73 -12.46 9.12
CA ILE A 29 0.08 -11.25 8.85
C ILE A 29 -0.53 -10.45 7.70
N ALA A 30 -1.02 -11.13 6.66
CA ALA A 30 -1.67 -10.49 5.54
C ALA A 30 -3.01 -9.82 5.87
N ARG A 31 -3.61 -10.10 7.04
CA ARG A 31 -4.85 -9.46 7.50
C ARG A 31 -4.61 -8.42 8.59
N PHE A 32 -3.47 -8.46 9.28
CA PHE A 32 -3.18 -7.51 10.34
C PHE A 32 -2.80 -6.13 9.79
N TYR A 33 -3.67 -5.15 10.05
CA TYR A 33 -3.37 -3.73 9.80
C TYR A 33 -2.19 -3.23 10.65
N PHE A 34 -2.00 -3.81 11.83
CA PHE A 34 -0.91 -3.46 12.74
C PHE A 34 0.46 -3.59 12.08
N THR A 35 0.76 -4.77 11.54
CA THR A 35 2.06 -5.06 10.94
C THR A 35 2.23 -4.26 9.66
N LYS A 36 1.22 -4.19 8.80
CA LYS A 36 1.35 -3.52 7.50
C LYS A 36 1.46 -2.01 7.59
N GLY A 37 0.59 -1.40 8.40
CA GLY A 37 0.37 0.04 8.35
C GLY A 37 0.72 0.79 9.62
N LEU A 38 0.43 0.23 10.79
CA LEU A 38 0.64 0.97 12.04
C LEU A 38 2.12 1.21 12.32
N VAL A 39 2.99 0.22 12.07
CA VAL A 39 4.44 0.33 12.28
C VAL A 39 5.06 1.49 11.48
N PRO A 40 4.94 1.56 10.13
CA PRO A 40 5.52 2.67 9.37
C PRO A 40 4.89 4.02 9.71
N LEU A 41 3.59 4.07 10.03
CA LEU A 41 2.94 5.31 10.45
C LEU A 41 3.43 5.79 11.82
N ALA A 42 3.66 4.88 12.77
CA ALA A 42 4.25 5.22 14.06
C ALA A 42 5.67 5.81 13.90
N ILE A 43 6.45 5.31 12.94
CA ILE A 43 7.76 5.90 12.60
C ILE A 43 7.60 7.33 12.08
N LEU A 44 6.63 7.60 11.19
CA LEU A 44 6.35 8.97 10.73
C LEU A 44 5.91 9.90 11.88
N CYS A 45 5.11 9.41 12.82
CA CYS A 45 4.77 10.15 14.04
C CYS A 45 6.02 10.46 14.88
N ALA A 46 6.92 9.48 15.07
CA ALA A 46 8.16 9.70 15.78
C ALA A 46 9.03 10.77 15.10
N ILE A 47 9.14 10.73 13.77
CA ILE A 47 9.86 11.75 12.97
C ILE A 47 9.21 13.13 13.11
N TRP A 48 7.87 13.20 13.14
CA TRP A 48 7.10 14.45 13.24
C TRP A 48 7.32 15.18 14.57
N PHE A 49 7.37 14.43 15.67
CA PHE A 49 7.50 14.97 17.03
C PHE A 49 8.95 15.08 17.51
N GLN A 50 9.92 14.56 16.77
CA GLN A 50 11.33 14.63 17.16
C GLN A 50 11.80 16.09 17.27
N PRO A 51 12.30 16.55 18.43
CA PRO A 51 12.78 17.91 18.61
C PRO A 51 14.13 18.13 17.92
N GLY A 52 14.43 19.39 17.58
CA GLY A 52 15.70 19.84 17.02
C GLY A 52 15.54 20.81 15.85
N ASP A 53 16.65 21.42 15.42
CA ASP A 53 16.66 22.49 14.40
C ASP A 53 16.13 22.05 13.03
N SER A 54 16.22 20.74 12.73
CA SER A 54 15.69 20.14 11.50
C SER A 54 14.20 19.78 11.57
N GLN A 55 13.51 20.05 12.68
CA GLN A 55 12.10 19.70 12.87
C GLN A 55 11.19 20.26 11.76
N PRO A 56 11.29 21.53 11.33
CA PRO A 56 10.42 22.05 10.26
C PRO A 56 10.56 21.25 8.96
N LEU A 57 11.80 20.96 8.55
CA LEU A 57 12.12 20.17 7.36
C LEU A 57 11.58 18.73 7.46
N ARG A 58 11.67 18.11 8.65
CA ARG A 58 11.13 16.77 8.90
C ARG A 58 9.61 16.76 8.77
N ARG A 59 8.92 17.72 9.38
CA ARG A 59 7.46 17.86 9.27
C ARG A 59 7.01 18.07 7.83
N GLU A 60 7.71 18.92 7.08
CA GLU A 60 7.45 19.10 5.65
C GLU A 60 7.57 17.79 4.87
N THR A 61 8.62 17.01 5.16
CA THR A 61 8.88 15.75 4.48
C THR A 61 7.86 14.68 4.85
N VAL A 62 7.38 14.65 6.10
CA VAL A 62 6.28 13.77 6.54
C VAL A 62 5.00 14.11 5.78
N VAL A 63 4.61 15.40 5.69
CA VAL A 63 3.42 15.81 4.90
C VAL A 63 3.56 15.40 3.44
N ALA A 64 4.71 15.69 2.82
CA ALA A 64 4.97 15.30 1.44
C ALA A 64 4.91 13.79 1.25
N THR A 65 5.38 13.00 2.21
CA THR A 65 5.33 11.53 2.21
C THR A 65 3.89 11.01 2.28
N LEU A 66 3.05 11.60 3.14
CA LEU A 66 1.64 11.24 3.25
C LEU A 66 0.86 11.58 1.96
N CYS A 67 1.13 12.76 1.38
CA CYS A 67 0.56 13.14 0.08
C CYS A 67 1.06 12.23 -1.04
N ALA A 68 2.33 11.83 -1.03
CA ALA A 68 2.88 10.88 -1.99
C ALA A 68 2.20 9.51 -1.90
N ALA A 69 1.95 9.02 -0.68
CA ALA A 69 1.28 7.75 -0.45
C ALA A 69 -0.18 7.77 -0.92
N PHE A 70 -0.90 8.85 -0.64
CA PHE A 70 -2.25 9.06 -1.17
C PHE A 70 -2.25 9.15 -2.70
N ALA A 71 -1.34 9.93 -3.29
CA ALA A 71 -1.21 10.06 -4.73
C ALA A 71 -0.84 8.72 -5.40
N ALA A 72 0.07 7.94 -4.81
CA ALA A 72 0.43 6.61 -5.29
C ALA A 72 -0.76 5.64 -5.25
N PHE A 73 -1.56 5.70 -4.19
CA PHE A 73 -2.80 4.91 -4.08
C PHE A 73 -3.82 5.29 -5.16
N VAL A 74 -4.11 6.58 -5.31
CA VAL A 74 -5.05 7.08 -6.34
C VAL A 74 -4.55 6.73 -7.74
N LEU A 75 -3.26 6.94 -8.02
CA LEU A 75 -2.64 6.61 -9.31
C LEU A 75 -2.71 5.11 -9.59
N GLY A 76 -2.42 4.26 -8.59
CA GLY A 76 -2.57 2.81 -8.70
C GLY A 76 -3.98 2.39 -9.09
N ARG A 77 -4.99 2.98 -8.44
CA ARG A 77 -6.41 2.77 -8.77
C ARG A 77 -6.79 3.23 -10.16
N LEU A 78 -6.37 4.43 -10.56
CA LEU A 78 -6.63 4.95 -11.90
C LEU A 78 -6.00 4.07 -12.98
N LEU A 79 -4.76 3.62 -12.76
CA LEU A 79 -4.09 2.69 -13.67
C LEU A 79 -4.82 1.34 -13.72
N ALA A 80 -5.26 0.80 -12.59
CA ALA A 80 -6.01 -0.45 -12.54
C ALA A 80 -7.35 -0.38 -13.30
N LEU A 81 -7.96 0.80 -13.39
CA LEU A 81 -9.22 1.04 -14.12
C LEU A 81 -9.01 1.33 -15.62
N THR A 82 -7.82 1.82 -16.01
CA THR A 82 -7.55 2.28 -17.38
C THR A 82 -6.70 1.32 -18.19
N LEU A 83 -5.81 0.58 -17.54
CA LEU A 83 -4.99 -0.45 -18.17
C LEU A 83 -5.81 -1.71 -18.47
N PRO A 84 -5.35 -2.56 -19.41
CA PRO A 84 -5.99 -3.84 -19.69
C PRO A 84 -6.17 -4.65 -18.40
N PHE A 85 -7.38 -5.15 -18.20
CA PHE A 85 -7.73 -5.93 -17.02
C PHE A 85 -6.80 -7.14 -16.89
N ARG A 86 -6.15 -7.26 -15.73
CA ARG A 86 -5.29 -8.38 -15.39
C ARG A 86 -5.94 -9.20 -14.30
N LEU A 87 -6.25 -10.45 -14.58
CA LEU A 87 -6.82 -11.37 -13.58
C LEU A 87 -5.78 -11.63 -12.47
N ARG A 88 -6.23 -11.89 -11.24
CA ARG A 88 -5.34 -12.26 -10.13
C ARG A 88 -4.92 -13.72 -10.24
N PRO A 89 -3.70 -14.09 -9.82
CA PRO A 89 -3.23 -15.47 -9.86
C PRO A 89 -4.19 -16.47 -9.21
N LEU A 90 -4.81 -16.08 -8.09
CA LEU A 90 -5.79 -16.88 -7.36
C LEU A 90 -6.97 -17.38 -8.23
N TYR A 91 -7.40 -16.58 -9.20
CA TYR A 91 -8.56 -16.88 -10.05
C TYR A 91 -8.16 -17.34 -11.46
N GLU A 92 -6.86 -17.41 -11.76
CA GLU A 92 -6.36 -17.74 -13.08
C GLU A 92 -6.28 -19.28 -13.23
N PRO A 93 -7.16 -19.92 -14.02
CA PRO A 93 -7.23 -21.37 -14.11
C PRO A 93 -5.95 -21.98 -14.69
N SER A 94 -5.23 -21.20 -15.52
CA SER A 94 -3.97 -21.62 -16.14
C SER A 94 -2.80 -21.70 -15.14
N VAL A 95 -2.95 -21.17 -13.92
CA VAL A 95 -1.88 -21.13 -12.92
C VAL A 95 -1.77 -22.44 -12.13
N GLN A 96 -2.79 -23.32 -12.12
CA GLN A 96 -2.77 -24.68 -11.52
C GLN A 96 -2.08 -24.78 -10.13
N LEU A 97 -2.08 -23.71 -9.35
CA LEU A 97 -1.49 -23.65 -8.02
C LEU A 97 -2.61 -23.51 -7.00
N SER A 98 -2.57 -24.35 -5.97
CA SER A 98 -3.47 -24.23 -4.82
C SER A 98 -2.94 -23.16 -3.87
N PHE A 99 -3.56 -21.99 -3.89
CA PHE A 99 -3.18 -20.90 -3.00
C PHE A 99 -3.77 -21.11 -1.60
N PRO A 100 -2.98 -20.90 -0.54
CA PRO A 100 -3.50 -20.93 0.82
C PRO A 100 -4.57 -19.86 1.01
N LEU A 101 -5.67 -20.23 1.67
CA LEU A 101 -6.79 -19.33 2.02
C LEU A 101 -7.57 -18.78 0.81
N ALA A 102 -7.51 -19.49 -0.33
CA ALA A 102 -8.36 -19.22 -1.49
C ALA A 102 -9.85 -19.10 -1.11
N ASP A 103 -10.35 -20.06 -0.33
CA ASP A 103 -11.76 -20.12 0.10
C ASP A 103 -12.18 -18.97 1.02
N GLN A 104 -11.23 -18.26 1.63
CA GLN A 104 -11.50 -17.12 2.50
C GLN A 104 -11.42 -15.77 1.76
N THR A 105 -10.94 -15.79 0.51
CA THR A 105 -10.75 -14.59 -0.30
C THR A 105 -11.96 -14.44 -1.20
N GLY A 106 -12.91 -13.59 -0.78
CA GLY A 106 -14.22 -13.46 -1.42
C GLY A 106 -14.16 -13.12 -2.91
N ASP A 107 -15.19 -13.56 -3.66
CA ASP A 107 -15.28 -13.46 -5.12
C ASP A 107 -15.23 -12.02 -5.67
N GLU A 108 -15.47 -11.01 -4.82
CA GLU A 108 -15.41 -9.60 -5.21
C GLU A 108 -14.04 -9.19 -5.77
N MET A 109 -12.95 -9.81 -5.29
CA MET A 109 -11.60 -9.51 -5.76
C MET A 109 -11.36 -9.99 -7.20
N ARG A 110 -12.20 -10.88 -7.73
CA ARG A 110 -12.12 -11.38 -9.11
C ARG A 110 -12.42 -10.31 -10.15
N LEU A 111 -13.20 -9.30 -9.76
CA LEU A 111 -13.63 -8.21 -10.64
C LEU A 111 -12.66 -7.03 -10.64
N TRP A 112 -11.63 -7.09 -9.80
CA TRP A 112 -10.67 -6.01 -9.61
C TRP A 112 -9.33 -6.40 -10.23
N SER A 113 -8.82 -5.52 -11.11
CA SER A 113 -7.54 -5.74 -11.78
C SER A 113 -6.40 -5.96 -10.78
N SER A 114 -5.51 -6.90 -11.09
CA SER A 114 -4.35 -7.23 -10.28
C SER A 114 -3.19 -6.23 -10.47
N PHE A 115 -3.11 -5.52 -11.60
CA PHE A 115 -2.04 -4.58 -11.88
C PHE A 115 -2.51 -3.11 -11.81
N PRO A 116 -1.73 -2.20 -11.21
CA PRO A 116 -0.59 -2.44 -10.31
C PRO A 116 -1.07 -2.80 -8.88
N SER A 117 -0.17 -3.24 -8.00
CA SER A 117 -0.54 -3.49 -6.61
C SER A 117 -0.64 -2.19 -5.81
N ASP A 118 -1.87 -1.81 -5.42
CA ASP A 118 -2.14 -0.63 -4.58
C ASP A 118 -1.42 -0.67 -3.23
N HIS A 119 -1.32 -1.86 -2.63
CA HIS A 119 -0.61 -2.07 -1.37
C HIS A 119 0.89 -1.78 -1.51
N ALA A 120 1.50 -2.29 -2.58
CA ALA A 120 2.91 -2.03 -2.83
C ALA A 120 3.15 -0.54 -3.13
N ALA A 121 2.26 0.10 -3.89
CA ALA A 121 2.37 1.52 -4.22
C ALA A 121 2.31 2.43 -2.99
N LEU A 122 1.27 2.27 -2.15
CA LEU A 122 1.09 3.11 -0.97
C LEU A 122 2.21 2.90 0.06
N TRP A 123 2.47 1.66 0.46
CA TRP A 123 3.43 1.40 1.55
C TRP A 123 4.88 1.60 1.14
N MET A 124 5.23 1.39 -0.14
CA MET A 124 6.55 1.74 -0.64
C MET A 124 6.76 3.26 -0.67
N ALA A 125 5.72 4.05 -1.00
CA ALA A 125 5.82 5.52 -0.92
C ALA A 125 6.12 5.99 0.51
N ILE A 126 5.46 5.40 1.52
CA ILE A 126 5.75 5.68 2.93
C ILE A 126 7.18 5.27 3.30
N ALA A 127 7.59 4.04 2.96
CA ALA A 127 8.91 3.52 3.30
C ALA A 127 10.05 4.35 2.67
N VAL A 128 9.90 4.74 1.41
CA VAL A 128 10.87 5.62 0.72
C VAL A 128 10.86 7.02 1.33
N GLY A 129 9.70 7.56 1.70
CA GLY A 129 9.61 8.84 2.41
C GLY A 129 10.36 8.82 3.75
N ILE A 130 10.24 7.73 4.53
CA ILE A 130 11.02 7.51 5.75
C ILE A 130 12.52 7.47 5.44
N PHE A 131 12.93 6.76 4.38
CA PHE A 131 14.34 6.67 3.95
C PHE A 131 14.96 8.01 3.59
N LEU A 132 14.19 8.92 3.01
CA LEU A 132 14.65 10.25 2.67
C LEU A 132 14.89 11.14 3.90
N VAL A 133 14.24 10.85 5.03
CA VAL A 133 14.46 11.58 6.29
C VAL A 133 15.49 10.89 7.18
N TRP A 134 15.38 9.58 7.34
CA TRP A 134 16.22 8.78 8.23
C TRP A 134 16.67 7.50 7.52
N ARG A 135 17.84 7.55 6.88
CA ARG A 135 18.35 6.52 5.98
C ARG A 135 18.29 5.10 6.57
N TRP A 136 18.82 4.90 7.78
CA TRP A 136 18.86 3.58 8.41
C TRP A 136 17.46 3.03 8.69
N ILE A 137 16.60 3.82 9.36
CA ILE A 137 15.22 3.40 9.65
C ILE A 137 14.41 3.23 8.37
N GLY A 138 14.69 4.00 7.33
CA GLY A 138 14.05 3.81 6.03
C GLY A 138 14.47 2.55 5.29
N VAL A 139 15.73 2.10 5.39
CA VAL A 139 16.11 0.77 4.89
C VAL A 139 15.30 -0.30 5.59
N LEU A 140 15.17 -0.21 6.93
CA LEU A 140 14.31 -1.13 7.69
C LEU A 140 12.85 -1.03 7.27
N ALA A 141 12.33 0.16 7.00
CA ALA A 141 10.95 0.36 6.51
C ALA A 141 10.73 -0.25 5.12
N ILE A 142 11.71 -0.14 4.22
CA ILE A 142 11.65 -0.74 2.87
C ILE A 142 11.68 -2.27 2.99
N VAL A 143 12.61 -2.83 3.76
CA VAL A 143 12.67 -4.27 4.02
C VAL A 143 11.37 -4.77 4.65
N HIS A 144 10.85 -4.05 5.63
CA HIS A 144 9.56 -4.34 6.26
C HIS A 144 8.42 -4.32 5.24
N CYS A 145 8.34 -3.32 4.36
CA CYS A 145 7.35 -3.28 3.29
C CYS A 145 7.46 -4.49 2.36
N VAL A 146 8.69 -4.85 1.95
CA VAL A 146 8.90 -6.02 1.09
C VAL A 146 8.42 -7.30 1.77
N VAL A 147 8.79 -7.51 3.04
CA VAL A 147 8.52 -8.76 3.76
C VAL A 147 7.08 -8.90 4.24
N PHE A 148 6.49 -7.84 4.78
CA PHE A 148 5.18 -7.90 5.46
C PHE A 148 4.03 -7.38 4.59
N VAL A 149 4.31 -6.61 3.54
CA VAL A 149 3.30 -6.08 2.62
C VAL A 149 3.36 -6.76 1.27
N CYS A 150 4.53 -6.80 0.63
CA CYS A 150 4.68 -7.27 -0.76
C CYS A 150 4.66 -8.79 -0.88
N LEU A 151 5.54 -9.51 -0.16
CA LEU A 151 5.65 -10.97 -0.25
C LEU A 151 4.34 -11.71 0.09
N PRO A 152 3.57 -11.33 1.14
CA PRO A 152 2.31 -12.02 1.45
C PRO A 152 1.28 -11.88 0.33
N ARG A 153 1.31 -10.79 -0.43
CA ARG A 153 0.39 -10.57 -1.57
C ARG A 153 0.70 -11.51 -2.74
N VAL A 154 1.98 -11.80 -2.98
CA VAL A 154 2.39 -12.78 -4.00
C VAL A 154 2.10 -14.21 -3.52
N TYR A 155 2.44 -14.49 -2.27
CA TYR A 155 2.28 -15.81 -1.65
C TYR A 155 0.82 -16.28 -1.61
N LEU A 156 -0.11 -15.37 -1.28
CA LEU A 156 -1.55 -15.66 -1.26
C LEU A 156 -2.20 -15.61 -2.66
N GLY A 157 -1.42 -15.44 -3.73
CA GLY A 157 -1.95 -15.39 -5.10
C GLY A 157 -2.78 -14.14 -5.41
N LEU A 158 -2.69 -13.10 -4.57
CA LEU A 158 -3.47 -11.87 -4.74
C LEU A 158 -2.92 -10.98 -5.86
N HIS A 159 -1.61 -11.07 -6.12
CA HIS A 159 -0.88 -10.29 -7.12
C HIS A 159 0.26 -11.12 -7.70
N TYR A 160 0.60 -10.88 -8.96
CA TYR A 160 1.85 -11.36 -9.54
C TYR A 160 3.05 -10.58 -9.00
N PRO A 161 4.26 -11.16 -8.99
CA PRO A 161 5.49 -10.45 -8.65
C PRO A 161 5.65 -9.13 -9.42
N THR A 162 5.35 -9.12 -10.72
CA THR A 162 5.39 -7.90 -11.55
C THR A 162 4.38 -6.83 -11.13
N ASP A 163 3.20 -7.20 -10.62
CA ASP A 163 2.22 -6.23 -10.11
C ASP A 163 2.74 -5.51 -8.88
N VAL A 164 3.43 -6.26 -8.01
CA VAL A 164 4.05 -5.77 -6.79
C VAL A 164 5.26 -4.88 -7.11
N ILE A 165 6.11 -5.28 -8.06
CA ILE A 165 7.24 -4.48 -8.51
C ILE A 165 6.74 -3.17 -9.15
N GLY A 166 5.73 -3.25 -10.02
CA GLY A 166 5.12 -2.08 -10.66
C GLY A 166 4.52 -1.12 -9.64
N GLY A 167 3.76 -1.64 -8.66
CA GLY A 167 3.23 -0.86 -7.55
C GLY A 167 4.34 -0.19 -6.74
N ALA A 168 5.34 -0.96 -6.31
CA ALA A 168 6.48 -0.43 -5.56
C ALA A 168 7.23 0.69 -6.32
N ALA A 169 7.42 0.53 -7.63
CA ALA A 169 8.04 1.55 -8.48
C ALA A 169 7.21 2.84 -8.53
N ILE A 170 5.88 2.73 -8.67
CA ILE A 170 4.95 3.87 -8.60
C ILE A 170 5.09 4.57 -7.25
N GLY A 171 5.05 3.81 -6.16
CA GLY A 171 5.19 4.35 -4.80
C GLY A 171 6.50 5.10 -4.58
N ALA A 172 7.62 4.49 -4.96
CA ALA A 172 8.94 5.10 -4.86
C ALA A 172 9.06 6.36 -5.72
N PHE A 173 8.49 6.35 -6.94
CA PHE A 173 8.45 7.51 -7.82
C PHE A 173 7.63 8.66 -7.23
N CYS A 174 6.44 8.38 -6.71
CA CYS A 174 5.61 9.37 -6.04
C CYS A 174 6.33 9.98 -4.83
N ALA A 175 6.96 9.16 -3.97
CA ALA A 175 7.72 9.64 -2.83
C ALA A 175 8.88 10.55 -3.28
N TRP A 176 9.67 10.12 -4.25
CA TRP A 176 10.75 10.92 -4.82
C TRP A 176 10.25 12.25 -5.39
N LEU A 177 9.12 12.25 -6.10
CA LEU A 177 8.56 13.44 -6.73
C LEU A 177 8.06 14.45 -5.69
N PHE A 178 7.21 14.02 -4.77
CA PHE A 178 6.58 14.92 -3.79
C PHE A 178 7.57 15.46 -2.76
N THR A 179 8.63 14.72 -2.47
CA THR A 179 9.69 15.17 -1.55
C THR A 179 10.73 16.08 -2.22
N ARG A 180 10.66 16.27 -3.55
CA ARG A 180 11.51 17.26 -4.23
C ARG A 180 11.28 18.65 -3.64
N PRO A 181 12.34 19.44 -3.37
CA PRO A 181 12.22 20.78 -2.83
C PRO A 181 11.12 21.65 -3.49
N PRO A 182 11.03 21.79 -4.83
CA PRO A 182 10.02 22.66 -5.46
C PRO A 182 8.57 22.24 -5.20
N ILE A 183 8.31 20.96 -4.96
CA ILE A 183 6.95 20.46 -4.68
C ILE A 183 6.70 20.52 -3.17
N ARG A 184 7.63 19.98 -2.37
CA ARG A 184 7.53 19.95 -0.91
C ARG A 184 7.34 21.34 -0.32
N THR A 185 8.15 22.31 -0.71
CA THR A 185 8.10 23.67 -0.12
C THR A 185 6.88 24.48 -0.56
N ARG A 186 6.14 24.02 -1.57
CA ARG A 186 4.85 24.62 -1.95
C ARG A 186 3.69 23.95 -1.25
N LEU A 187 3.72 22.62 -1.18
CA LEU A 187 2.61 21.82 -0.68
C LEU A 187 2.59 21.75 0.85
N ALA A 188 3.72 21.43 1.48
CA ALA A 188 3.76 21.18 2.92
C ALA A 188 3.41 22.40 3.78
N PRO A 189 3.87 23.63 3.46
CA PRO A 189 3.50 24.80 4.26
C PRO A 189 2.00 25.09 4.30
N LEU A 190 1.22 24.68 3.29
CA LEU A 190 -0.24 24.84 3.31
C LEU A 190 -0.86 24.04 4.48
N PHE A 191 -0.47 22.78 4.61
CA PHE A 191 -0.93 21.92 5.70
C PHE A 191 -0.36 22.35 7.05
N LEU A 192 0.93 22.70 7.10
CA LEU A 192 1.59 23.13 8.34
C LEU A 192 0.96 24.41 8.89
N ARG A 193 0.75 25.44 8.06
CA ARG A 193 0.09 26.69 8.48
C ARG A 193 -1.34 26.45 8.94
N PHE A 194 -2.08 25.57 8.26
CA PHE A 194 -3.43 25.20 8.67
C PHE A 194 -3.43 24.53 10.06
N MET A 195 -2.52 23.56 10.27
CA MET A 195 -2.38 22.87 11.56
C MET A 195 -1.89 23.82 12.67
N GLU A 196 -1.04 24.79 12.35
CA GLU A 196 -0.60 25.82 13.31
C GLU A 196 -1.74 26.78 13.69
N HIS A 197 -2.58 27.16 12.71
CA HIS A 197 -3.70 28.07 12.95
C HIS A 197 -4.89 27.39 13.65
N ARG A 198 -5.11 26.09 13.40
CA ARG A 198 -6.21 25.29 13.95
C ARG A 198 -5.70 23.92 14.43
N PRO A 199 -4.92 23.86 15.53
CA PRO A 199 -4.24 22.62 15.95
C PRO A 199 -5.21 21.48 16.26
N ALA A 200 -6.29 21.74 16.99
CA ALA A 200 -7.28 20.71 17.34
C ALA A 200 -7.88 20.05 16.08
N VAL A 201 -8.30 20.86 15.11
CA VAL A 201 -8.90 20.35 13.86
C VAL A 201 -7.83 19.69 12.99
N GLY A 202 -6.64 20.27 12.90
CA GLY A 202 -5.53 19.73 12.12
C GLY A 202 -5.12 18.33 12.58
N TYR A 203 -4.92 18.14 13.89
CA TYR A 203 -4.56 16.82 14.43
C TYR A 203 -5.73 15.83 14.42
N MET A 204 -6.97 16.28 14.59
CA MET A 204 -8.16 15.43 14.40
C MET A 204 -8.23 14.88 12.98
N LEU A 205 -8.06 15.73 11.96
CA LEU A 205 -8.07 15.31 10.56
C LEU A 205 -6.86 14.41 10.24
N ALA A 206 -5.68 14.72 10.79
CA ALA A 206 -4.51 13.87 10.63
C ALA A 206 -4.73 12.48 11.25
N PHE A 207 -5.37 12.39 12.41
CA PHE A 207 -5.72 11.12 13.03
C PHE A 207 -6.68 10.29 12.16
N LEU A 208 -7.77 10.90 11.68
CA LEU A 208 -8.71 10.23 10.78
C LEU A 208 -8.02 9.76 9.50
N PHE A 209 -7.17 10.61 8.91
CA PHE A 209 -6.40 10.24 7.73
C PHE A 209 -5.41 9.09 8.00
N PHE A 210 -4.74 9.08 9.15
CA PHE A 210 -3.84 7.97 9.53
C PHE A 210 -4.59 6.67 9.74
N PHE A 211 -5.78 6.74 10.37
CA PHE A 211 -6.65 5.58 10.54
C PHE A 211 -7.04 4.99 9.18
N GLU A 212 -7.57 5.83 8.29
CA GLU A 212 -7.93 5.44 6.92
C GLU A 212 -6.72 4.90 6.15
N LEU A 213 -5.55 5.53 6.27
CA LEU A 213 -4.35 5.05 5.59
C LEU A 213 -3.91 3.67 6.12
N ALA A 214 -3.98 3.45 7.44
CA ALA A 214 -3.64 2.18 8.09
C ALA A 214 -4.60 1.05 7.70
N THR A 215 -5.89 1.36 7.59
CA THR A 215 -6.94 0.45 7.11
C THR A 215 -7.03 0.43 5.58
N MET A 216 -6.10 1.10 4.88
CA MET A 216 -6.11 1.21 3.43
C MET A 216 -7.48 1.70 2.90
N PHE A 217 -8.19 2.62 3.54
CA PHE A 217 -9.48 3.12 3.06
C PHE A 217 -10.53 2.02 2.82
N ASP A 218 -10.47 0.93 3.59
CA ASP A 218 -11.36 -0.22 3.38
C ASP A 218 -12.84 0.18 3.48
N GLU A 219 -13.22 0.99 4.48
CA GLU A 219 -14.60 1.47 4.65
C GLU A 219 -15.09 2.35 3.49
N PRO A 220 -14.37 3.44 3.09
CA PRO A 220 -14.74 4.21 1.90
C PRO A 220 -14.84 3.39 0.63
N ARG A 221 -13.96 2.40 0.44
CA ARG A 221 -13.98 1.52 -0.74
C ARG A 221 -15.20 0.63 -0.76
N LEU A 222 -15.57 0.03 0.37
CA LEU A 222 -16.76 -0.82 0.49
C LEU A 222 -18.03 -0.01 0.20
N LEU A 223 -18.12 1.21 0.73
CA LEU A 223 -19.20 2.15 0.43
C LEU A 223 -19.24 2.49 -1.06
N ALA A 224 -18.11 2.87 -1.66
CA ALA A 224 -18.04 3.19 -3.09
C ALA A 224 -18.45 1.99 -3.97
N ALA A 225 -17.96 0.78 -3.65
CA ALA A 225 -18.31 -0.44 -4.36
C ALA A 225 -19.81 -0.77 -4.25
N SER A 226 -20.40 -0.62 -3.05
CA SER A 226 -21.83 -0.82 -2.83
C SER A 226 -22.69 0.14 -3.66
N VAL A 227 -22.31 1.42 -3.71
CA VAL A 227 -23.00 2.44 -4.52
C VAL A 227 -22.91 2.11 -6.01
N ILE A 228 -21.71 1.78 -6.51
CA ILE A 228 -21.50 1.42 -7.92
C ILE A 228 -22.33 0.18 -8.29
N LYS A 229 -22.37 -0.84 -7.43
CA LYS A 229 -23.18 -2.05 -7.64
C LYS A 229 -24.67 -1.75 -7.74
N HIS A 230 -25.19 -0.83 -6.93
CA HIS A 230 -26.60 -0.40 -7.00
C HIS A 230 -26.91 0.43 -8.24
N LEU A 231 -25.96 1.24 -8.72
CA LEU A 231 -26.16 2.08 -9.91
C LEU A 231 -25.99 1.29 -11.23
N HIS A 232 -25.18 0.22 -11.23
CA HIS A 232 -24.92 -0.61 -12.41
C HIS A 232 -25.04 -2.12 -12.08
N PRO A 233 -26.27 -2.64 -11.91
CA PRO A 233 -26.49 -4.06 -11.60
C PRO A 233 -26.00 -5.03 -12.68
N GLY A 234 -25.83 -4.57 -13.94
CA GLY A 234 -25.40 -5.41 -15.07
C GLY A 234 -23.88 -5.63 -15.22
N PHE A 235 -23.04 -5.00 -14.40
CA PHE A 235 -21.57 -5.14 -14.49
C PHE A 235 -20.99 -6.28 -13.63
N PHE A 236 -21.82 -6.90 -12.78
CA PHE A 236 -21.38 -7.83 -11.74
C PHE A 236 -22.03 -9.23 -11.83
N HIS A 237 -22.52 -9.61 -13.02
CA HIS A 237 -23.04 -10.96 -13.31
C HIS A 237 -22.12 -11.76 -14.22
#